data_AF-A0A1C6LDQ6-F1
#
_entry.id   AF-A0A1C6LDQ6-F1
#
_cell.length_a   1.000
_cell.length_b   1.000
_cell.length_c   1.000
_cell.angle_alpha   90.00
_cell.angle_beta   90.00
_cell.angle_gamma   90.00
#
_symmetry.space_group_name_H-M   'P 1'
#
loop_
_entity.id
_entity.type
_entity.pdbx_description
1 polymer ?
#
loop_
_entity_poly.entity_id
_entity_poly.type
_entity_poly.pdbx_seq_one_letter_code
_entity_poly.pdbx_strand_id
1 'polypeptide(L)'
;MIDLVTDFEKIININTQKTIEVLKNTFNNVNIEKNKPFIKSVTKYYTAIAIWNNNLSNIWGADRKKLMDNILLDYCSLLNCIVLGDEKLINFLYRNIIESILRVITNELKNKEIDSLFKIEKIGYKNIEEKKMIESYSSLIKSIYINSCKYVHVDINKIPKKITNLLQYNTNSDTINNSKMLKDFEDLNIAILSILRIKYSNIYYNFKPNSKSFIEEIIPLKERIKIRDIKQTQYK
;
A
#
# COMPACT_ATOMS: atom_id res chain seq x y z
N MET A 1 -27.48 -12.42 -15.46
CA MET A 1 -27.12 -11.27 -14.61
C MET A 1 -25.78 -11.63 -13.98
N ILE A 2 -24.69 -11.04 -14.43
CA ILE A 2 -23.35 -11.26 -13.86
C ILE A 2 -23.24 -10.34 -12.63
N ASP A 3 -22.78 -10.88 -11.50
CA ASP A 3 -22.66 -10.16 -10.23
C ASP A 3 -21.50 -9.14 -10.31
N LEU A 4 -21.68 -7.96 -9.70
CA LEU A 4 -20.72 -6.86 -9.67
C LEU A 4 -19.37 -7.31 -9.07
N VAL A 5 -19.41 -8.21 -8.08
CA VAL A 5 -18.22 -8.82 -7.46
C VAL A 5 -17.44 -9.66 -8.47
N THR A 6 -18.15 -10.45 -9.28
CA THR A 6 -17.52 -11.26 -10.34
C THR A 6 -16.85 -10.38 -11.40
N ASP A 7 -17.38 -9.17 -11.65
CA ASP A 7 -16.78 -8.23 -12.60
C ASP A 7 -15.51 -7.56 -12.05
N PHE A 8 -15.44 -7.24 -10.76
CA PHE A 8 -14.22 -6.67 -10.17
C PHE A 8 -13.09 -7.70 -10.07
N GLU A 9 -13.38 -8.93 -9.66
CA GLU A 9 -12.39 -10.02 -9.68
C GLU A 9 -11.86 -10.26 -11.10
N LYS A 10 -12.74 -10.23 -12.11
CA LYS A 10 -12.34 -10.31 -13.53
C LYS A 10 -11.45 -9.14 -13.93
N ILE A 11 -11.80 -7.91 -13.58
CA ILE A 11 -10.99 -6.72 -13.90
C ILE A 11 -9.59 -6.85 -13.28
N ILE A 12 -9.52 -7.22 -12.00
CA ILE A 12 -8.22 -7.42 -11.31
C ILE A 12 -7.43 -8.52 -12.01
N ASN A 13 -8.05 -9.65 -12.34
CA ASN A 13 -7.38 -10.77 -13.01
C ASN A 13 -6.90 -10.38 -14.41
N ILE A 14 -7.70 -9.69 -15.22
CA ILE A 14 -7.33 -9.21 -16.56
C ILE A 14 -6.15 -8.24 -16.47
N ASN A 15 -6.20 -7.26 -15.57
CA ASN A 15 -5.13 -6.30 -15.39
C ASN A 15 -3.85 -6.99 -14.88
N THR A 16 -3.98 -7.95 -13.97
CA THR A 16 -2.85 -8.76 -13.48
C THR A 16 -2.18 -9.52 -14.63
N GLN A 17 -2.97 -10.13 -15.53
CA GLN A 17 -2.42 -10.87 -16.67
C GLN A 17 -1.70 -9.94 -17.64
N LYS A 18 -2.27 -8.78 -17.97
CA LYS A 18 -1.61 -7.76 -18.79
C LYS A 18 -0.27 -7.31 -18.17
N THR A 19 -0.25 -7.10 -16.85
CA THR A 19 0.98 -6.76 -16.13
C THR A 19 2.01 -7.87 -16.22
N ILE A 20 1.61 -9.14 -16.05
CA ILE A 20 2.49 -10.29 -16.19
C ILE A 20 3.06 -10.40 -17.61
N GLU A 21 2.25 -10.17 -18.64
CA GLU A 21 2.70 -10.17 -20.04
C GLU A 21 3.76 -9.10 -20.30
N VAL A 22 3.55 -7.87 -19.81
CA VAL A 22 4.54 -6.79 -19.91
C VAL A 22 5.85 -7.15 -19.18
N LEU A 23 5.74 -7.73 -17.98
CA LEU A 23 6.91 -8.16 -17.21
C LEU A 23 7.67 -9.30 -17.90
N LYS A 24 6.97 -10.26 -18.52
CA LYS A 24 7.57 -11.36 -19.30
C LYS A 24 8.36 -10.84 -20.49
N ASN A 25 7.85 -9.81 -21.17
CA ASN A 25 8.56 -9.18 -22.28
C ASN A 25 9.81 -8.41 -21.85
N THR A 26 9.89 -7.98 -20.59
CA THR A 26 10.99 -7.17 -20.04
C THR A 26 12.07 -8.04 -19.38
N PHE A 27 11.65 -9.07 -18.63
CA PHE A 27 12.53 -9.94 -17.86
C PHE A 27 12.57 -11.35 -18.45
N ASN A 28 13.51 -11.58 -19.37
CA ASN A 28 13.77 -12.91 -19.92
C ASN A 28 14.28 -13.86 -18.82
N ASN A 29 13.79 -15.10 -18.81
CA ASN A 29 14.21 -16.19 -17.91
C ASN A 29 13.88 -16.03 -16.40
N VAL A 30 12.95 -15.16 -16.03
CA VAL A 30 12.46 -15.05 -14.63
C VAL A 30 11.13 -15.80 -14.45
N ASN A 31 11.02 -16.62 -13.40
CA ASN A 31 9.77 -17.31 -13.06
C ASN A 31 8.75 -16.35 -12.42
N ILE A 32 8.08 -15.55 -13.26
CA ILE A 32 7.09 -14.53 -12.85
C ILE A 32 5.85 -15.17 -12.20
N GLU A 33 5.47 -16.39 -12.59
CA GLU A 33 4.26 -17.05 -12.08
C GLU A 33 4.33 -17.29 -10.56
N LYS A 34 5.53 -17.55 -10.01
CA LYS A 34 5.74 -17.67 -8.56
C LYS A 34 5.30 -16.41 -7.80
N ASN A 35 5.39 -15.24 -8.43
CA ASN A 35 5.10 -13.94 -7.83
C ASN A 35 3.71 -13.40 -8.17
N LYS A 36 2.90 -14.17 -8.91
CA LYS A 36 1.55 -13.79 -9.33
C LYS A 36 0.64 -13.30 -8.21
N PRO A 37 0.60 -13.92 -7.00
CA PRO A 37 -0.22 -13.41 -5.90
C PRO A 37 0.16 -11.99 -5.50
N PHE A 38 1.47 -11.70 -5.48
CA PHE A 38 1.96 -10.38 -5.10
C PHE A 38 1.68 -9.35 -6.21
N ILE A 39 1.94 -9.69 -7.47
CA ILE A 39 1.59 -8.84 -8.63
C ILE A 39 0.10 -8.51 -8.65
N LYS A 40 -0.76 -9.50 -8.35
CA LYS A 40 -2.21 -9.31 -8.21
C LYS A 40 -2.55 -8.31 -7.11
N SER A 41 -1.94 -8.46 -5.93
CA SER A 41 -2.17 -7.52 -4.82
C SER A 41 -1.68 -6.10 -5.15
N VAL A 42 -0.54 -5.94 -5.81
CA VAL A 42 -0.07 -4.62 -6.28
C VAL A 42 -1.06 -3.98 -7.24
N THR A 43 -1.51 -4.73 -8.24
CA THR A 43 -2.49 -4.24 -9.24
C THR A 43 -3.82 -3.83 -8.59
N LYS A 44 -4.28 -4.64 -7.63
CA LYS A 44 -5.50 -4.38 -6.84
C LYS A 44 -5.41 -3.06 -6.08
N TYR A 45 -4.36 -2.87 -5.29
CA TYR A 45 -4.24 -1.65 -4.46
C TYR A 45 -3.81 -0.42 -5.26
N TYR A 46 -3.05 -0.58 -6.35
CA TYR A 46 -2.80 0.49 -7.31
C TYR A 46 -4.11 1.09 -7.83
N THR A 47 -5.04 0.23 -8.25
CA THR A 47 -6.35 0.68 -8.74
C THR A 47 -7.12 1.41 -7.64
N ALA A 48 -7.08 0.91 -6.40
CA ALA A 48 -7.75 1.55 -5.27
C ALA A 48 -7.20 2.95 -4.96
N ILE A 49 -5.87 3.09 -4.91
CA ILE A 49 -5.20 4.37 -4.69
C ILE A 49 -5.40 5.32 -5.86
N ALA A 50 -5.42 4.84 -7.11
CA ALA A 50 -5.71 5.66 -8.28
C ALA A 50 -7.13 6.24 -8.24
N ILE A 51 -8.12 5.44 -7.81
CA ILE A 51 -9.50 5.91 -7.58
C ILE A 51 -9.49 7.02 -6.51
N TRP A 52 -8.81 6.81 -5.39
CA TRP A 52 -8.69 7.83 -4.34
C TRP A 52 -8.00 9.11 -4.83
N ASN A 53 -6.89 8.99 -5.55
CA ASN A 53 -6.14 10.12 -6.12
C ASN A 53 -7.05 10.95 -7.04
N ASN A 54 -7.78 10.30 -7.95
CA ASN A 54 -8.69 10.98 -8.86
C ASN A 54 -9.79 11.76 -8.12
N ASN A 55 -10.42 11.15 -7.10
CA ASN A 55 -11.51 11.80 -6.37
C ASN A 55 -11.04 12.87 -5.38
N LEU A 56 -9.79 12.81 -4.92
CA LEU A 56 -9.21 13.80 -4.01
C LEU A 56 -8.39 14.88 -4.72
N SER A 57 -8.11 14.70 -6.02
CA SER A 57 -7.29 15.59 -6.84
C SER A 57 -7.75 17.05 -6.83
N ASN A 58 -9.06 17.29 -6.75
CA ASN A 58 -9.63 18.65 -6.73
C ASN A 58 -9.63 19.30 -5.34
N ILE A 59 -9.34 18.53 -4.29
CA ILE A 59 -9.37 18.97 -2.88
C ILE A 59 -7.95 19.19 -2.37
N TRP A 60 -7.00 18.46 -2.94
CA TRP A 60 -5.60 18.51 -2.60
C TRP A 60 -4.85 19.49 -3.50
N GLY A 61 -3.97 20.30 -2.90
CA GLY A 61 -3.04 21.12 -3.66
C GLY A 61 -2.01 20.27 -4.41
N ALA A 62 -1.27 20.90 -5.32
CA ALA A 62 -0.33 20.25 -6.23
C ALA A 62 0.66 19.31 -5.51
N ASP A 63 1.16 19.70 -4.33
CA ASP A 63 2.13 18.90 -3.57
C ASP A 63 1.54 17.57 -3.07
N ARG A 64 0.31 17.57 -2.55
CA ARG A 64 -0.35 16.34 -2.08
C ARG A 64 -0.71 15.42 -3.25
N LYS A 65 -1.09 16.00 -4.39
CA LYS A 65 -1.30 15.24 -5.63
C LYS A 65 0.00 14.56 -6.08
N LYS A 66 1.12 15.29 -6.08
CA LYS A 66 2.43 14.73 -6.43
C LYS A 66 2.84 13.59 -5.51
N LEU A 67 2.56 13.68 -4.21
CA LEU A 67 2.83 12.58 -3.27
C LEU A 67 2.00 11.33 -3.59
N MET A 68 0.76 11.47 -4.02
CA MET A 68 -0.06 10.33 -4.47
C MET A 68 0.43 9.74 -5.78
N ASP A 69 0.86 10.59 -6.71
CA ASP A 69 1.48 10.15 -7.97
C ASP A 69 2.78 9.38 -7.68
N ASN A 70 3.57 9.80 -6.69
CA ASN A 70 4.75 9.06 -6.23
C ASN A 70 4.37 7.68 -5.67
N ILE A 71 3.30 7.55 -4.88
CA ILE A 71 2.83 6.24 -4.37
C ILE A 71 2.46 5.31 -5.53
N LEU A 72 1.76 5.84 -6.54
CA LEU A 72 1.39 5.08 -7.74
C LEU A 72 2.63 4.62 -8.51
N LEU A 73 3.63 5.50 -8.64
CA LEU A 73 4.92 5.18 -9.26
C LEU A 73 5.71 4.14 -8.45
N ASP A 74 5.69 4.23 -7.12
CA ASP A 74 6.35 3.27 -6.23
C ASP A 74 5.70 1.89 -6.36
N TYR A 75 4.38 1.78 -6.52
CA TYR A 75 3.71 0.51 -6.82
C TYR A 75 4.13 -0.07 -8.18
N CYS A 76 4.27 0.76 -9.21
CA CYS A 76 4.82 0.31 -10.50
C CYS A 76 6.26 -0.19 -10.34
N SER A 77 7.09 0.54 -9.59
CA SER A 77 8.47 0.14 -9.29
C SER A 77 8.52 -1.18 -8.52
N LEU A 78 7.59 -1.38 -7.59
CA LEU A 78 7.50 -2.59 -6.77
C LEU A 78 7.34 -3.84 -7.63
N LEU A 79 6.59 -3.78 -8.73
CA LEU A 79 6.41 -4.91 -9.65
C LEU A 79 7.75 -5.42 -10.19
N ASN A 80 8.64 -4.51 -10.58
CA ASN A 80 9.97 -4.86 -11.06
C ASN A 80 10.81 -5.48 -9.94
N CYS A 81 10.80 -4.88 -8.74
CA CYS A 81 11.56 -5.39 -7.60
C CYS A 81 11.06 -6.77 -7.14
N ILE A 82 9.75 -7.02 -7.19
CA ILE A 82 9.15 -8.33 -6.88
C ILE A 82 9.61 -9.39 -7.88
N VAL A 83 9.60 -9.08 -9.18
CA VAL A 83 10.07 -10.01 -10.21
C VAL A 83 11.54 -10.35 -10.01
N LEU A 84 12.37 -9.34 -9.72
CA LEU A 84 13.80 -9.52 -9.45
C LEU A 84 14.12 -10.14 -8.09
N GLY A 85 13.16 -10.19 -7.16
CA GLY A 85 13.36 -10.66 -5.79
C GLY A 85 14.24 -9.73 -4.95
N ASP A 86 14.25 -8.42 -5.24
CA ASP A 86 15.08 -7.47 -4.49
C ASP A 86 14.35 -6.98 -3.22
N GLU A 87 14.56 -7.71 -2.12
CA GLU A 87 14.00 -7.40 -0.80
C GLU A 87 14.35 -5.99 -0.30
N LYS A 88 15.57 -5.51 -0.57
CA LYS A 88 16.02 -4.20 -0.08
C LYS A 88 15.27 -3.10 -0.79
N LEU A 89 15.13 -3.20 -2.11
CA LEU A 89 14.36 -2.24 -2.88
C LEU A 89 12.86 -2.31 -2.56
N ILE A 90 12.29 -3.51 -2.35
CA ILE A 90 10.90 -3.64 -1.91
C ILE A 90 10.66 -2.88 -0.59
N ASN A 91 11.51 -3.09 0.42
CA ASN A 91 11.38 -2.41 1.71
C ASN A 91 11.66 -0.90 1.61
N PHE A 92 12.58 -0.48 0.75
CA PHE A 92 12.80 0.93 0.45
C PHE A 92 11.54 1.57 -0.14
N LEU A 93 10.86 0.90 -1.07
CA LEU A 93 9.61 1.38 -1.65
C LEU A 93 8.48 1.43 -0.62
N TYR A 94 8.36 0.44 0.29
CA TYR A 94 7.38 0.51 1.39
C TYR A 94 7.59 1.76 2.24
N ARG A 95 8.85 2.08 2.56
CA ARG A 95 9.20 3.29 3.30
C ARG A 95 8.72 4.55 2.56
N ASN A 96 9.00 4.65 1.25
CA ASN A 96 8.58 5.80 0.44
C ASN A 96 7.05 5.94 0.37
N ILE A 97 6.33 4.83 0.19
CA ILE A 97 4.87 4.79 0.19
C ILE A 97 4.34 5.29 1.54
N ILE A 98 4.88 4.79 2.65
CA ILE A 98 4.46 5.16 4.01
C ILE A 98 4.73 6.64 4.28
N GLU A 99 5.92 7.14 3.97
CA GLU A 99 6.24 8.56 4.16
C GLU A 99 5.32 9.45 3.32
N SER A 100 5.11 9.10 2.05
CA SER A 100 4.26 9.86 1.14
C SER A 100 2.82 9.89 1.63
N ILE A 101 2.25 8.75 2.03
CA ILE A 101 0.86 8.69 2.46
C ILE A 101 0.64 9.39 3.80
N LEU A 102 1.59 9.30 4.74
CA LEU A 102 1.49 10.00 6.02
C LEU A 102 1.53 11.52 5.79
N ARG A 103 2.39 12.01 4.90
CA ARG A 103 2.41 13.44 4.53
C ARG A 103 1.13 13.89 3.84
N VAL A 104 0.56 13.06 2.97
CA VAL A 104 -0.76 13.32 2.34
C VAL A 104 -1.86 13.43 3.39
N ILE A 105 -1.90 12.46 4.32
CA ILE A 105 -2.94 12.38 5.34
C ILE A 105 -2.78 13.50 6.37
N THR A 106 -1.57 13.77 6.87
CA THR A 106 -1.33 14.80 7.90
C THR A 106 -1.26 16.22 7.33
N ASN A 107 -1.13 16.36 6.01
CA ASN A 107 -0.82 17.63 5.34
C ASN A 107 0.51 18.26 5.79
N GLU A 108 1.45 17.47 6.33
CA GLU A 108 2.78 17.94 6.75
C GLU A 108 3.85 17.67 5.68
N LEU A 109 3.94 18.58 4.71
CA LEU A 109 4.80 18.40 3.54
C LEU A 109 6.29 18.63 3.82
N LYS A 110 6.63 19.43 4.83
CA LYS A 110 8.00 19.93 5.06
C LYS A 110 8.72 19.30 6.25
N ASN A 111 8.00 18.61 7.12
CA ASN A 111 8.57 18.11 8.37
C ASN A 111 9.60 16.99 8.11
N LYS A 112 10.81 17.11 8.66
CA LYS A 112 11.87 16.11 8.52
C LYS A 112 11.73 14.96 9.53
N GLU A 113 11.00 15.17 10.64
CA GLU A 113 10.80 14.17 11.68
C GLU A 113 9.63 13.25 11.33
N ILE A 114 9.93 12.13 10.66
CA ILE A 114 8.93 11.15 10.24
C ILE A 114 8.17 10.56 11.43
N ASP A 115 8.83 10.33 12.56
CA ASP A 115 8.19 9.83 13.79
C ASP A 115 7.03 10.70 14.25
N SER A 116 7.14 12.01 14.03
CA SER A 116 6.09 12.93 14.40
C SER A 116 4.84 12.77 13.52
N LEU A 117 4.96 12.25 12.28
CA LEU A 117 3.83 12.05 11.36
C LEU A 117 2.90 10.91 11.79
N PHE A 118 3.39 10.00 12.64
CA PHE A 118 2.58 8.92 13.19
C PHE A 118 1.65 9.36 14.34
N LYS A 119 1.81 10.59 14.84
CA LYS A 119 0.96 11.15 15.90
C LYS A 119 -0.47 11.35 15.39
N ILE A 120 -1.44 10.77 16.10
CA ILE A 120 -2.85 10.71 15.67
C ILE A 120 -3.49 12.10 15.60
N GLU A 121 -3.05 13.05 16.41
CA GLU A 121 -3.53 14.43 16.40
C GLU A 121 -3.34 15.09 15.03
N LYS A 122 -2.27 14.76 14.31
CA LYS A 122 -2.00 15.29 12.96
C LYS A 122 -2.87 14.65 11.89
N ILE A 123 -3.34 13.43 12.13
CA ILE A 123 -4.26 12.73 11.23
C ILE A 123 -5.68 13.28 11.40
N GLY A 124 -6.06 13.65 12.62
CA GLY A 124 -7.38 14.21 12.94
C GLY A 124 -8.48 13.13 13.04
N TYR A 125 -9.43 13.36 13.94
CA TYR A 125 -10.56 12.46 14.23
C TYR A 125 -11.72 13.26 14.84
N LYS A 126 -12.95 12.75 14.73
CA LYS A 126 -14.15 13.42 15.25
C LYS A 126 -14.58 12.93 16.63
N ASN A 127 -14.35 11.66 16.94
CA ASN A 127 -14.76 11.05 18.21
C ASN A 127 -13.72 10.02 18.71
N ILE A 128 -13.97 9.46 19.91
CA ILE A 128 -13.03 8.57 20.59
C ILE A 128 -12.89 7.22 19.88
N GLU A 129 -13.94 6.74 19.21
CA GLU A 129 -13.92 5.50 18.45
C GLU A 129 -13.09 5.65 17.17
N GLU A 130 -13.28 6.74 16.41
CA GLU A 130 -12.46 7.08 15.26
C GLU A 130 -11.00 7.24 15.65
N LYS A 131 -10.74 7.91 16.79
CA LYS A 131 -9.40 8.04 17.35
C LYS A 131 -8.77 6.66 17.48
N LYS A 132 -9.36 5.78 18.29
CA LYS A 132 -8.86 4.41 18.57
C LYS A 132 -8.56 3.62 17.29
N MET A 133 -9.43 3.71 16.28
CA MET A 133 -9.20 3.03 15.00
C MET A 133 -7.99 3.61 14.25
N ILE A 134 -7.89 4.93 14.16
CA ILE A 134 -6.75 5.59 13.53
C ILE A 134 -5.45 5.27 14.28
N GLU A 135 -5.46 5.18 15.62
CA GLU A 135 -4.26 4.78 16.40
C GLU A 135 -3.83 3.35 16.03
N SER A 136 -4.80 2.43 15.90
CA SER A 136 -4.53 1.04 15.53
C SER A 136 -3.91 0.95 14.13
N TYR A 137 -4.49 1.64 13.14
CA TYR A 137 -3.94 1.66 11.78
C TYR A 137 -2.58 2.37 11.72
N SER A 138 -2.41 3.51 12.40
CA SER A 138 -1.13 4.23 12.49
C SER A 138 -0.04 3.35 13.11
N SER A 139 -0.37 2.59 14.16
CA SER A 139 0.56 1.66 14.81
C SER A 139 0.97 0.51 13.89
N LEU A 140 0.03 -0.03 13.11
CA LEU A 140 0.32 -1.06 12.10
C LEU A 140 1.27 -0.52 11.02
N ILE A 141 0.98 0.66 10.46
CA ILE A 141 1.85 1.33 9.47
C ILE A 141 3.23 1.59 10.07
N LYS A 142 3.31 2.04 11.34
CA LYS A 142 4.58 2.28 12.04
C LYS A 142 5.41 1.02 12.20
N SER A 143 4.77 -0.10 12.55
CA SER A 143 5.43 -1.40 12.66
C SER A 143 6.07 -1.83 11.34
N ILE A 144 5.33 -1.70 10.23
CA ILE A 144 5.82 -2.00 8.89
C ILE A 144 6.99 -1.07 8.52
N TYR A 145 6.84 0.23 8.75
CA TYR A 145 7.91 1.22 8.53
C TYR A 145 9.20 0.88 9.28
N ILE A 146 9.12 0.60 10.58
CA ILE A 146 10.28 0.23 11.41
C ILE A 146 10.94 -1.04 10.87
N ASN A 147 10.14 -2.03 10.48
CA ASN A 147 10.68 -3.26 9.92
C ASN A 147 11.37 -3.01 8.58
N SER A 148 10.78 -2.23 7.67
CA SER A 148 11.38 -1.88 6.38
C SER A 148 12.68 -1.09 6.53
N CYS A 149 12.79 -0.20 7.53
CA CYS A 149 14.03 0.52 7.81
C CYS A 149 15.20 -0.40 8.20
N LYS A 150 14.95 -1.56 8.81
CA LYS A 150 16.01 -2.53 9.16
C LYS A 150 16.73 -3.09 7.92
N TYR A 151 16.07 -3.12 6.77
CA TYR A 151 16.61 -3.65 5.52
C TYR A 151 17.44 -2.64 4.72
N VAL A 152 17.24 -1.34 4.96
CA VAL A 152 17.97 -0.26 4.29
C VAL A 152 19.33 -0.01 4.96
N HIS A 153 19.42 -0.25 6.26
CA HIS A 153 20.67 -0.21 7.01
C HIS A 153 21.27 -1.62 7.10
N VAL A 154 21.83 -2.09 5.98
CA VAL A 154 22.57 -3.36 6.00
C VAL A 154 23.84 -3.14 6.82
N ASP A 155 23.92 -3.82 7.96
CA ASP A 155 25.15 -4.05 8.68
C ASP A 155 26.13 -4.74 7.72
N ILE A 156 27.12 -4.00 7.22
CA ILE A 156 28.11 -4.46 6.23
C ILE A 156 28.80 -5.74 6.73
N ASN A 157 28.87 -5.93 8.06
CA ASN A 157 29.47 -7.11 8.68
C ASN A 157 28.65 -8.40 8.48
N LYS A 158 27.38 -8.30 8.10
CA LYS A 158 26.50 -9.43 7.77
C LYS A 158 26.57 -9.84 6.29
N ILE A 159 27.32 -9.11 5.46
CA ILE A 159 27.58 -9.48 4.08
C ILE A 159 28.68 -10.55 4.07
N PRO A 160 28.42 -11.76 3.55
CA PRO A 160 29.43 -12.81 3.47
C PRO A 160 30.69 -12.30 2.74
N LYS A 161 31.87 -12.44 3.37
CA LYS A 161 33.16 -11.92 2.86
C LYS A 161 33.60 -12.49 1.50
N LYS A 162 32.93 -13.53 0.99
CA LYS A 162 33.25 -14.25 -0.25
C LYS A 162 32.13 -14.15 -1.29
N ILE A 163 31.65 -12.94 -1.55
CA ILE A 163 30.72 -12.70 -2.65
C ILE A 163 31.46 -11.94 -3.74
N THR A 164 31.59 -12.53 -4.92
CA THR A 164 32.24 -11.87 -6.07
C THR A 164 31.25 -11.15 -6.98
N ASN A 165 29.93 -11.40 -6.86
CA ASN A 165 28.90 -10.67 -7.60
C ASN A 165 27.52 -10.70 -6.91
N LEU A 166 26.61 -9.80 -7.32
CA LEU A 166 25.23 -9.71 -6.78
C LEU A 166 24.40 -11.00 -6.98
N LEU A 167 24.68 -11.78 -8.03
CA LEU A 167 24.01 -13.06 -8.29
C LEU A 167 24.35 -14.10 -7.20
N GLN A 168 25.61 -14.16 -6.75
CA GLN A 168 26.06 -15.04 -5.67
C GLN A 168 25.45 -14.67 -4.31
N TYR A 169 25.16 -13.39 -4.07
CA TYR A 169 24.43 -12.97 -2.88
C TYR A 169 22.99 -13.52 -2.90
N ASN A 170 22.29 -13.39 -4.01
CA ASN A 170 20.91 -13.85 -4.16
C ASN A 170 20.75 -15.38 -4.09
N THR A 171 21.77 -16.15 -4.47
CA THR A 171 21.76 -17.61 -4.32
C THR A 171 22.05 -18.09 -2.89
N ASN A 172 22.71 -17.27 -2.07
CA ASN A 172 23.14 -17.62 -0.71
C ASN A 172 22.34 -16.93 0.40
N SER A 173 21.49 -15.97 0.07
CA SER A 173 20.55 -15.37 1.01
C SER A 173 19.43 -16.36 1.34
N ASP A 174 19.06 -16.43 2.61
CA ASP A 174 17.88 -17.17 3.07
C ASP A 174 16.70 -16.96 2.11
N THR A 175 15.96 -18.02 1.81
CA THR A 175 14.79 -17.98 0.93
C THR A 175 13.93 -16.76 1.24
N ILE A 176 13.86 -15.83 0.28
CA ILE A 176 13.09 -14.59 0.38
C ILE A 176 11.67 -14.95 0.84
N ASN A 177 11.27 -14.41 1.99
CA ASN A 177 9.92 -14.65 2.51
C ASN A 177 8.91 -13.71 1.83
N ASN A 178 8.68 -13.94 0.53
CA ASN A 178 7.70 -13.21 -0.27
C ASN A 178 6.30 -13.23 0.36
N SER A 179 5.97 -14.28 1.14
CA SER A 179 4.68 -14.38 1.83
C SER A 179 4.52 -13.32 2.92
N LYS A 180 5.59 -13.04 3.69
CA LYS A 180 5.58 -11.98 4.69
C LYS A 180 5.51 -10.60 4.04
N MET A 181 6.31 -10.34 3.01
CA MET A 181 6.29 -9.05 2.31
C MET A 181 4.94 -8.76 1.69
N LEU A 182 4.31 -9.77 1.06
CA LEU A 182 2.97 -9.66 0.52
C LEU A 182 1.96 -9.31 1.62
N LYS A 183 2.04 -9.99 2.77
CA LYS A 183 1.16 -9.69 3.90
C LYS A 183 1.36 -8.26 4.42
N ASP A 184 2.61 -7.84 4.61
CA ASP A 184 2.93 -6.46 5.05
C ASP A 184 2.41 -5.44 4.03
N PHE A 185 2.50 -5.72 2.73
CA PHE A 185 1.91 -4.87 1.68
C PHE A 185 0.38 -4.79 1.77
N GLU A 186 -0.29 -5.92 1.95
CA GLU A 186 -1.74 -5.98 2.10
C GLU A 186 -2.21 -5.24 3.34
N ASP A 187 -1.59 -5.49 4.48
CA ASP A 187 -1.90 -4.87 5.77
C ASP A 187 -1.67 -3.34 5.72
N LEU A 188 -0.56 -2.91 5.10
CA LEU A 188 -0.26 -1.49 4.85
C LEU A 188 -1.38 -0.82 4.05
N ASN A 189 -1.77 -1.41 2.92
CA ASN A 189 -2.77 -0.83 2.04
C ASN A 189 -4.17 -0.79 2.65
N ILE A 190 -4.55 -1.84 3.37
CA ILE A 190 -5.82 -1.88 4.10
C ILE A 190 -5.86 -0.76 5.15
N ALA A 191 -4.77 -0.56 5.90
CA ALA A 191 -4.67 0.53 6.86
C ALA A 191 -4.79 1.91 6.20
N ILE A 192 -4.05 2.13 5.10
CA ILE A 192 -4.11 3.38 4.32
C ILE A 192 -5.54 3.67 3.85
N LEU A 193 -6.18 2.71 3.16
CA LEU A 193 -7.51 2.87 2.62
C LEU A 193 -8.55 3.10 3.73
N SER A 194 -8.38 2.46 4.89
CA SER A 194 -9.25 2.64 6.04
C SER A 194 -9.12 4.05 6.64
N ILE A 195 -7.89 4.57 6.80
CA ILE A 195 -7.66 5.95 7.25
C ILE A 195 -8.26 6.95 6.25
N LEU A 196 -8.03 6.77 4.94
CA LEU A 196 -8.63 7.63 3.91
C LEU A 196 -10.16 7.62 3.98
N ARG A 197 -10.77 6.44 4.15
CA ARG A 197 -12.23 6.30 4.28
C ARG A 197 -12.80 6.98 5.52
N ILE A 198 -12.10 6.94 6.64
CA ILE A 198 -12.49 7.63 7.88
C ILE A 198 -12.36 9.15 7.68
N LYS A 199 -11.16 9.61 7.31
CA LYS A 199 -10.82 11.04 7.21
C LYS A 199 -11.60 11.77 6.12
N TYR A 200 -11.78 11.13 4.96
CA TYR A 200 -12.46 11.71 3.79
C TYR A 200 -13.82 11.07 3.54
N SER A 201 -14.52 10.70 4.62
CA SER A 201 -15.81 10.02 4.57
C SER A 201 -16.86 10.71 3.70
N ASN A 202 -16.97 12.04 3.77
CA ASN A 202 -17.91 12.81 2.95
C ASN A 202 -17.64 12.66 1.44
N ILE A 203 -16.37 12.61 1.06
CA ILE A 203 -15.95 12.47 -0.33
C ILE A 203 -16.18 11.04 -0.80
N TYR A 204 -15.84 10.05 0.04
CA TYR A 204 -16.10 8.65 -0.22
C TYR A 204 -17.59 8.35 -0.47
N TYR A 205 -18.52 9.00 0.25
CA TYR A 205 -19.95 8.82 0.03
C TYR A 205 -20.41 9.31 -1.35
N ASN A 206 -19.70 10.26 -1.93
CA ASN A 206 -19.97 10.82 -3.24
C ASN A 206 -19.21 10.10 -4.38
N PHE A 207 -18.48 9.02 -4.08
CA PHE A 207 -17.88 8.19 -5.12
C PHE A 207 -18.96 7.63 -6.04
N LYS A 208 -18.60 7.46 -7.32
CA LYS A 208 -19.44 6.70 -8.25
C LYS A 208 -19.70 5.30 -7.67
N PRO A 209 -20.91 4.71 -7.84
CA PRO A 209 -21.27 3.45 -7.22
C PRO A 209 -20.27 2.32 -7.48
N ASN A 210 -19.80 2.18 -8.72
CA ASN A 210 -18.79 1.20 -9.10
C ASN A 210 -17.45 1.39 -8.38
N SER A 211 -16.94 2.63 -8.30
CA SER A 211 -15.71 2.94 -7.57
C SER A 211 -15.84 2.65 -6.08
N LYS A 212 -16.99 2.98 -5.49
CA LYS A 212 -17.28 2.70 -4.09
C LYS A 212 -17.32 1.19 -3.83
N SER A 213 -18.06 0.43 -4.64
CA SER A 213 -18.15 -1.03 -4.52
C SER A 213 -16.78 -1.70 -4.66
N PHE A 214 -15.94 -1.24 -5.58
CA PHE A 214 -14.56 -1.74 -5.72
C PHE A 214 -13.73 -1.54 -4.46
N ILE A 215 -13.79 -0.35 -3.84
CA ILE A 215 -13.09 -0.08 -2.58
C ILE A 215 -13.65 -0.96 -1.45
N GLU A 216 -14.97 -1.20 -1.41
CA GLU A 216 -15.58 -2.07 -0.40
C GLU A 216 -15.21 -3.55 -0.58
N GLU A 217 -15.01 -4.01 -1.80
CA GLU A 217 -14.53 -5.38 -2.04
C GLU A 217 -13.10 -5.57 -1.54
N ILE A 218 -12.24 -4.57 -1.74
CA ILE A 218 -10.82 -4.65 -1.38
C ILE A 218 -10.63 -4.60 0.14
N ILE A 219 -11.41 -3.79 0.85
CA ILE A 219 -11.32 -3.67 2.31
C ILE A 219 -12.03 -4.88 2.95
N PRO A 220 -11.34 -5.68 3.79
CA PRO A 220 -11.94 -6.85 4.43
C PRO A 220 -13.22 -6.51 5.18
N LEU A 221 -14.21 -7.42 5.14
CA LEU A 221 -15.52 -7.22 5.78
C LEU A 221 -15.39 -6.81 7.26
N LYS A 222 -14.45 -7.42 7.99
CA LYS A 222 -14.17 -7.08 9.40
C LYS A 222 -13.85 -5.60 9.59
N GLU A 223 -13.03 -5.01 8.71
CA GLU A 223 -12.68 -3.59 8.77
C GLU A 223 -13.85 -2.71 8.32
N ARG A 224 -14.64 -3.18 7.34
CA ARG A 224 -15.85 -2.47 6.90
C ARG A 224 -16.91 -2.36 7.99
N ILE A 225 -17.13 -3.44 8.75
CA ILE A 225 -18.07 -3.48 9.88
C ILE A 225 -17.66 -2.48 10.95
N LYS A 226 -16.40 -2.52 11.40
CA LYS A 226 -15.88 -1.56 12.39
C LYS A 226 -16.11 -0.10 11.97
N ILE A 227 -15.84 0.24 10.71
CA ILE A 227 -16.05 1.60 10.20
C ILE A 227 -17.54 1.98 10.13
N ARG A 228 -18.43 1.02 9.84
CA ARG A 228 -19.88 1.24 9.79
C ARG A 228 -20.45 1.53 11.19
N ASP A 229 -20.04 0.74 12.18
CA ASP A 229 -20.58 0.81 13.54
C ASP A 229 -20.33 2.18 14.18
N ILE A 230 -19.15 2.77 13.93
CA ILE A 230 -18.78 4.12 14.40
C ILE A 230 -19.70 5.21 13.84
N LYS A 231 -20.16 5.07 12.59
CA LYS A 231 -21.04 6.07 11.99
C LYS A 231 -22.46 5.98 12.52
N GLN A 232 -22.89 4.82 13.00
CA GLN A 232 -24.20 4.68 13.63
C GLN A 232 -24.23 5.30 15.04
N THR A 233 -23.11 5.31 15.75
CA THR A 233 -22.97 6.04 17.03
C THR A 233 -22.87 7.56 16.87
N GLN A 234 -22.63 8.10 15.65
CA GLN A 234 -22.64 9.55 15.40
C GLN A 234 -24.05 10.15 15.26
N TYR A 235 -25.09 9.32 15.11
CA TYR A 235 -26.50 9.74 14.93
C TYR A 235 -27.41 9.30 16.09
N LYS A 236 -26.84 8.95 17.25
CA LYS A 236 -27.55 8.76 18.52
C LYS A 236 -27.08 9.82 19.50
#